data_AF-A0A2V8Q580-F1
#
_entry.id   AF-A0A2V8Q580-F1
#
_cell.length_a   1.000
_cell.length_b   1.000
_cell.length_c   1.000
_cell.angle_alpha   90.00
_cell.angle_beta   90.00
_cell.angle_gamma   90.00
#
_symmetry.space_group_name_H-M   'P 1'
#
loop_
_entity.id
_entity.type
_entity.pdbx_description
1 polymer ?
#
loop_
_entity_poly.entity_id
_entity_poly.type
_entity_poly.pdbx_seq_one_letter_code
_entity_poly.pdbx_strand_id
1 'polypeptide(L)'
;MSNLCFIASARDVRAFGANADRVMREVVCVNQRAALTLAHARANANWLAVSLAGFGRSSVAPVNGLLAIGDAASFIDPFTGSGMLMALESGELAAQAIAEFLNQGPGSSSLDQLRTAYTDRYRRTFNSRLTVSSLLRKAAFVPGLAESAIAFFGASEHLRRKLAQATRGLAT
;
A
#
# COMPACT_ATOMS: atom_id res chain seq x y z
N MET A 1 1.13 -21.28 12.04
CA MET A 1 1.07 -20.99 10.59
C MET A 1 1.29 -19.50 10.41
N SER A 2 2.12 -19.08 9.46
CA SER A 2 2.45 -17.67 9.21
C SER A 2 2.20 -17.34 7.75
N ASN A 3 1.73 -16.12 7.47
CA ASN A 3 1.62 -15.64 6.09
C ASN A 3 2.95 -14.96 5.69
N LEU A 4 3.62 -15.51 4.67
CA LEU A 4 4.85 -14.95 4.12
C LEU A 4 4.53 -14.20 2.82
N CYS A 5 4.73 -12.89 2.83
CA CYS A 5 4.59 -12.03 1.66
C CYS A 5 5.93 -11.35 1.36
N PHE A 6 6.24 -11.17 0.08
CA PHE A 6 7.40 -10.41 -0.36
C PHE A 6 7.12 -9.72 -1.70
N ILE A 7 7.87 -8.66 -1.97
CA ILE A 7 7.87 -7.99 -3.26
C ILE A 7 9.15 -8.41 -3.99
N ALA A 8 9.02 -8.79 -5.25
CA ALA A 8 10.13 -9.08 -6.14
C ALA A 8 9.96 -8.27 -7.43
N SER A 9 11.08 -7.90 -8.06
CA SER A 9 11.00 -7.22 -9.34
C SER A 9 10.42 -8.16 -10.41
N ALA A 10 9.63 -7.64 -11.34
CA ALA A 10 9.09 -8.45 -12.43
C ALA A 10 10.21 -9.05 -13.30
N ARG A 11 11.40 -8.41 -13.33
CA ARG A 11 12.59 -8.95 -13.98
C ARG A 11 13.06 -10.23 -13.30
N ASP A 12 13.20 -10.24 -11.97
CA ASP A 12 13.69 -11.41 -11.23
C ASP A 12 12.69 -12.57 -11.31
N VAL A 13 11.39 -12.26 -11.17
CA VAL A 13 10.33 -13.27 -11.33
C VAL A 13 10.41 -13.95 -12.70
N ARG A 14 10.61 -13.18 -13.78
CA ARG A 14 10.78 -13.73 -15.13
C ARG A 14 12.08 -14.50 -15.30
N ALA A 15 13.19 -14.01 -14.72
CA ALA A 15 14.48 -14.69 -14.79
C ALA A 15 14.45 -16.10 -14.16
N PHE A 16 13.58 -16.31 -13.16
CA PHE A 16 13.36 -17.62 -12.54
C PHE A 16 12.14 -18.37 -13.09
N GLY A 17 11.66 -18.01 -14.29
CA GLY A 17 10.60 -18.74 -14.98
C GLY A 17 9.24 -18.68 -14.28
N ALA A 18 8.96 -17.56 -13.56
CA ALA A 18 7.76 -17.38 -12.74
C ALA A 18 7.56 -18.45 -11.64
N ASN A 19 8.64 -19.14 -11.24
CA ASN A 19 8.61 -20.11 -10.16
C ASN A 19 8.79 -19.40 -8.81
N ALA A 20 7.70 -19.24 -8.05
CA ALA A 20 7.70 -18.51 -6.78
C ALA A 20 8.62 -19.12 -5.72
N ASP A 21 8.77 -20.45 -5.67
CA ASP A 21 9.71 -21.11 -4.75
C ASP A 21 11.17 -20.76 -5.07
N ARG A 22 11.50 -20.66 -6.37
CA ARG A 22 12.82 -20.19 -6.79
C ARG A 22 13.00 -18.71 -6.49
N VAL A 23 12.01 -17.86 -6.74
CA VAL A 23 12.10 -16.43 -6.39
C VAL A 23 12.32 -16.25 -4.88
N MET A 24 11.58 -16.98 -4.04
CA MET A 24 11.77 -16.93 -2.60
C MET A 24 13.19 -17.33 -2.20
N ARG A 25 13.72 -18.46 -2.70
CA ARG A 25 15.08 -18.92 -2.37
C ARG A 25 16.18 -18.02 -2.94
N GLU A 26 16.07 -17.64 -4.21
CA GLU A 26 17.16 -17.00 -4.96
C GLU A 26 17.12 -15.46 -4.90
N VAL A 27 16.01 -14.87 -4.46
CA VAL A 27 15.86 -13.40 -4.31
C VAL A 27 15.68 -13.02 -2.84
N VAL A 28 14.74 -13.66 -2.14
CA VAL A 28 14.42 -13.28 -0.75
C VAL A 28 15.46 -13.81 0.23
N CYS A 29 15.86 -15.08 0.10
CA CYS A 29 16.84 -15.70 1.00
C CYS A 29 18.30 -15.30 0.72
N VAL A 30 18.57 -14.43 -0.27
CA VAL A 30 19.85 -13.69 -0.35
C VAL A 30 20.05 -12.86 0.92
N ASN A 31 18.96 -12.38 1.53
CA ASN A 31 19.00 -11.78 2.85
C ASN A 31 19.23 -12.88 3.93
N GLN A 32 20.37 -12.80 4.62
CA GLN A 32 20.74 -13.80 5.63
C GLN A 32 19.70 -13.95 6.76
N ARG A 33 19.05 -12.87 7.18
CA ARG A 33 18.01 -12.94 8.23
C ARG A 33 16.76 -13.68 7.72
N ALA A 34 16.36 -13.43 6.48
CA ALA A 34 15.28 -14.16 5.85
C ALA A 34 15.63 -15.66 5.71
N ALA A 35 16.84 -15.98 5.24
CA ALA A 35 17.31 -17.37 5.12
C ALA A 35 17.26 -18.12 6.46
N LEU A 36 17.78 -17.50 7.53
CA LEU A 36 17.77 -18.09 8.88
C LEU A 36 16.35 -18.27 9.40
N THR A 37 15.49 -17.26 9.22
CA THR A 37 14.10 -17.28 9.69
C THR A 37 13.27 -18.35 8.97
N LEU A 38 13.56 -18.58 7.68
CA LEU A 38 12.82 -19.50 6.81
C LEU A 38 13.48 -20.89 6.71
N ALA A 39 14.62 -21.14 7.37
CA ALA A 39 15.42 -22.36 7.22
C ALA A 39 14.64 -23.67 7.44
N HIS A 40 13.64 -23.64 8.33
CA HIS A 40 12.79 -24.80 8.64
C HIS A 40 11.33 -24.59 8.21
N ALA A 41 11.03 -23.49 7.52
CA ALA A 41 9.69 -23.22 7.02
C ALA A 41 9.38 -24.11 5.81
N ARG A 42 8.13 -24.53 5.68
CA ARG A 42 7.61 -25.26 4.52
C ARG A 42 6.35 -24.57 4.00
N ALA A 43 6.22 -24.49 2.69
CA ALA A 43 4.99 -24.00 2.07
C ALA A 43 3.83 -24.96 2.40
N ASN A 44 2.72 -24.41 2.88
CA ASN A 44 1.50 -25.17 3.17
C ASN A 44 0.35 -24.82 2.19
N ALA A 45 0.63 -24.00 1.19
CA ALA A 45 -0.33 -23.57 0.18
C ALA A 45 0.41 -23.13 -1.08
N ASN A 46 -0.34 -23.01 -2.17
CA ASN A 46 0.17 -22.43 -3.41
C ASN A 46 0.49 -20.95 -3.22
N TRP A 47 1.58 -20.52 -3.85
CA TRP A 47 1.95 -19.12 -3.91
C TRP A 47 0.90 -18.31 -4.68
N LEU A 48 0.53 -17.16 -4.14
CA LEU A 48 -0.30 -16.17 -4.82
C LEU A 48 0.57 -15.00 -5.25
N ALA A 49 0.34 -14.51 -6.47
CA ALA A 49 1.07 -13.38 -7.02
C ALA A 49 0.11 -12.41 -7.69
N VAL A 50 0.37 -11.12 -7.51
CA VAL A 50 -0.31 -10.03 -8.22
C VAL A 50 0.76 -9.15 -8.87
N SER A 51 0.55 -8.82 -10.13
CA SER A 51 1.39 -7.84 -10.82
C SER A 51 0.98 -6.43 -10.41
N LEU A 52 1.94 -5.65 -9.93
CA LEU A 52 1.71 -4.26 -9.56
C LEU A 52 2.16 -3.35 -10.70
N ALA A 53 1.25 -2.53 -11.23
CA ALA A 53 1.57 -1.55 -12.26
C ALA A 53 2.50 -0.45 -11.73
N GLY A 54 2.39 -0.13 -10.45
CA GLY A 54 3.22 0.83 -9.76
C GLY A 54 2.64 1.18 -8.40
N PHE A 55 3.44 1.85 -7.57
CA PHE A 55 2.97 2.36 -6.28
C PHE A 55 2.67 3.85 -6.37
N GLY A 56 1.61 4.28 -5.70
CA GLY A 56 1.26 5.68 -5.56
C GLY A 56 -0.14 6.00 -6.08
N ARG A 57 -0.32 7.27 -6.44
CA ARG A 57 -1.61 7.86 -6.75
C ARG A 57 -1.99 7.63 -8.20
N SER A 58 -3.24 7.26 -8.42
CA SER A 58 -3.91 7.29 -9.72
C SER A 58 -4.97 8.38 -9.73
N SER A 59 -5.55 8.65 -10.90
CA SER A 59 -6.74 9.50 -10.96
C SER A 59 -7.91 8.79 -10.28
N VAL A 60 -8.51 9.40 -9.27
CA VAL A 60 -9.65 8.84 -8.53
C VAL A 60 -10.98 8.98 -9.29
N ALA A 61 -10.97 9.73 -10.39
CA ALA A 61 -12.08 9.87 -11.32
C ALA A 61 -11.51 10.09 -12.73
N PRO A 62 -11.05 9.01 -13.40
CA PRO A 62 -10.30 9.10 -14.65
C PRO A 62 -11.19 9.49 -15.83
N VAL A 63 -12.48 9.17 -15.78
CA VAL A 63 -13.47 9.53 -16.79
C VAL A 63 -14.78 9.94 -16.10
N ASN A 64 -15.63 10.68 -16.80
CA ASN A 64 -16.91 11.11 -16.26
C ASN A 64 -17.82 9.90 -15.97
N GLY A 65 -18.45 9.92 -14.80
CA GLY A 65 -19.29 8.81 -14.32
C GLY A 65 -18.51 7.63 -13.72
N LEU A 66 -17.17 7.67 -13.68
CA LEU A 66 -16.35 6.63 -13.04
C LEU A 66 -15.63 7.19 -11.81
N LEU A 67 -15.85 6.56 -10.66
CA LEU A 67 -15.08 6.80 -9.43
C LEU A 67 -14.23 5.57 -9.13
N ALA A 68 -12.94 5.75 -8.94
CA ALA A 68 -12.03 4.68 -8.53
C ALA A 68 -11.91 4.63 -7.00
N ILE A 69 -11.83 3.41 -6.46
CA ILE A 69 -11.63 3.13 -5.03
C ILE A 69 -10.50 2.11 -4.84
N GLY A 70 -9.99 1.97 -3.62
CA GLY A 70 -8.92 1.04 -3.28
C GLY A 70 -7.71 1.14 -4.21
N ASP A 71 -7.19 0.00 -4.64
CA ASP A 71 -5.99 -0.10 -5.48
C ASP A 71 -6.17 0.56 -6.85
N ALA A 72 -7.40 0.70 -7.35
CA ALA A 72 -7.68 1.44 -8.59
C ALA A 72 -7.47 2.96 -8.40
N ALA A 73 -7.73 3.48 -7.20
CA ALA A 73 -7.52 4.89 -6.85
C ALA A 73 -6.07 5.19 -6.44
N SER A 74 -5.47 4.29 -5.66
CA SER A 74 -4.09 4.38 -5.26
C SER A 74 -3.60 3.04 -4.72
N PHE A 75 -2.52 2.52 -5.29
CA PHE A 75 -1.84 1.35 -4.74
C PHE A 75 -0.79 1.79 -3.72
N ILE A 76 -0.93 1.34 -2.47
CA ILE A 76 -0.04 1.73 -1.37
C ILE A 76 1.02 0.66 -1.17
N ASP A 77 2.20 1.10 -0.76
CA ASP A 77 3.25 0.19 -0.34
C ASP A 77 2.80 -0.67 0.86
N PRO A 78 2.97 -2.01 0.85
CA PRO A 78 2.53 -2.88 1.94
C PRO A 78 3.22 -2.58 3.27
N PHE A 79 4.32 -1.82 3.31
CA PHE A 79 5.02 -1.49 4.55
C PHE A 79 4.15 -0.73 5.58
N THR A 80 3.10 -0.03 5.15
CA THR A 80 2.22 0.72 6.07
C THR A 80 1.00 -0.06 6.54
N GLY A 81 0.74 -1.25 6.00
CA GLY A 81 -0.42 -2.09 6.35
C GLY A 81 -1.79 -1.44 6.13
N SER A 82 -1.85 -0.28 5.45
CA SER A 82 -3.05 0.56 5.36
C SER A 82 -3.90 0.30 4.12
N GLY A 83 -3.45 -0.56 3.20
CA GLY A 83 -4.12 -0.76 1.89
C GLY A 83 -5.57 -1.21 2.00
N MET A 84 -5.84 -2.24 2.81
CA MET A 84 -7.20 -2.76 2.99
C MET A 84 -8.12 -1.75 3.67
N LEU A 85 -7.64 -1.05 4.70
CA LEU A 85 -8.39 0.02 5.37
C LEU A 85 -8.75 1.13 4.37
N MET A 86 -7.78 1.60 3.59
CA MET A 86 -8.04 2.64 2.60
C MET A 86 -8.95 2.18 1.46
N ALA A 87 -8.94 0.90 1.10
CA ALA A 87 -9.91 0.35 0.15
C ALA A 87 -11.34 0.44 0.69
N LEU A 88 -11.55 0.08 1.96
CA LEU A 88 -12.86 0.20 2.61
C LEU A 88 -13.29 1.65 2.78
N GLU A 89 -12.43 2.52 3.33
CA GLU A 89 -12.73 3.95 3.55
C GLU A 89 -13.00 4.68 2.21
N SER A 90 -12.27 4.36 1.13
CA SER A 90 -12.54 4.96 -0.17
C SER A 90 -13.84 4.46 -0.80
N GLY A 91 -14.21 3.20 -0.58
CA GLY A 91 -15.53 2.66 -0.94
C GLY A 91 -16.66 3.40 -0.22
N GLU A 92 -16.51 3.62 1.08
CA GLU A 92 -17.47 4.39 1.88
C GLU A 92 -17.60 5.84 1.38
N LEU A 93 -16.47 6.53 1.16
CA LEU A 93 -16.48 7.90 0.63
C LEU A 93 -17.15 8.01 -0.74
N ALA A 94 -16.93 7.03 -1.62
CA ALA A 94 -17.57 6.99 -2.94
C ALA A 94 -19.08 6.77 -2.80
N ALA A 95 -19.51 5.83 -1.95
CA ALA A 95 -20.91 5.55 -1.69
C ALA A 95 -21.65 6.78 -1.12
N GLN A 96 -21.05 7.48 -0.16
CA GLN A 96 -21.59 8.72 0.40
C GLN A 96 -21.73 9.81 -0.66
N ALA A 97 -20.70 10.03 -1.48
CA ALA A 97 -20.74 11.03 -2.56
C ALA A 97 -21.83 10.72 -3.59
N ILE A 98 -21.99 9.44 -3.95
CA ILE A 98 -23.05 8.98 -4.86
C ILE A 98 -24.43 9.18 -4.24
N ALA A 99 -24.64 8.79 -2.98
CA ALA A 99 -25.93 8.95 -2.31
C ALA A 99 -26.34 10.43 -2.22
N GLU A 100 -25.43 11.32 -1.85
CA GLU A 100 -25.68 12.77 -1.84
C GLU A 100 -26.00 13.33 -3.22
N PHE A 101 -25.32 12.85 -4.27
CA PHE A 101 -25.59 13.25 -5.65
C PHE A 101 -27.00 12.82 -6.08
N LEU A 102 -27.41 11.59 -5.77
CA LEU A 102 -28.73 11.07 -6.11
C LEU A 102 -29.86 11.79 -5.37
N ASN A 103 -29.62 12.23 -4.13
CA ASN A 103 -30.61 12.93 -3.30
C ASN A 103 -30.91 14.37 -3.75
N GLN A 104 -30.08 14.99 -4.57
CA GLN A 104 -30.30 16.37 -5.03
C GLN A 104 -31.41 16.48 -6.09
N GLY A 105 -31.80 15.37 -6.72
CA GLY A 105 -32.89 15.29 -7.70
C GLY A 105 -32.43 15.47 -9.15
N PRO A 106 -33.30 15.19 -10.14
CA PRO A 106 -32.95 15.31 -11.55
C PRO A 106 -32.69 16.76 -11.95
N GLY A 107 -31.51 17.05 -12.53
CA GLY A 107 -31.17 18.34 -13.13
C GLY A 107 -30.50 19.37 -12.22
N SER A 108 -30.36 19.11 -10.92
CA SER A 108 -29.70 20.00 -9.96
C SER A 108 -28.18 19.82 -9.89
N SER A 109 -27.68 18.66 -10.31
CA SER A 109 -26.30 18.23 -10.02
C SER A 109 -25.65 17.59 -11.24
N SER A 110 -24.43 18.00 -11.57
CA SER A 110 -23.68 17.43 -12.69
C SER A 110 -22.74 16.33 -12.22
N LEU A 111 -22.42 15.37 -13.11
CA LEU A 111 -21.40 14.36 -12.83
C LEU A 111 -20.02 14.97 -12.53
N ASP A 112 -19.74 16.17 -13.05
CA ASP A 112 -18.52 16.92 -12.74
C ASP A 112 -18.50 17.42 -11.29
N GLN A 113 -19.66 17.80 -10.73
CA GLN A 113 -19.77 18.14 -9.32
C GLN A 113 -19.53 16.92 -8.43
N LEU A 114 -20.13 15.76 -8.76
CA LEU A 114 -19.87 14.50 -8.06
C LEU A 114 -18.37 14.15 -8.09
N ARG A 115 -17.76 14.22 -9.28
CA ARG A 115 -16.32 14.00 -9.47
C ARG A 115 -15.48 14.92 -8.59
N THR A 116 -15.79 16.21 -8.59
CA THR A 116 -15.05 17.22 -7.82
C THR A 116 -15.19 16.96 -6.32
N ALA A 117 -16.42 16.75 -5.85
CA ALA A 117 -16.71 16.46 -4.45
C ALA A 117 -15.99 15.20 -3.95
N TYR A 118 -16.05 14.10 -4.70
CA TYR A 118 -15.33 12.87 -4.36
C TYR A 118 -13.81 13.06 -4.37
N THR A 119 -13.27 13.73 -5.39
CA THR A 119 -11.82 13.97 -5.52
C THR A 119 -11.29 14.77 -4.33
N ASP A 120 -12.01 15.81 -3.92
CA ASP A 120 -11.63 16.65 -2.78
C ASP A 120 -11.70 15.90 -1.46
N ARG A 121 -12.77 15.13 -1.22
CA ARG A 121 -12.89 14.27 -0.03
C ARG A 121 -11.77 13.26 0.03
N TYR A 122 -11.52 12.54 -1.06
CA TYR A 122 -10.43 11.57 -1.16
C TYR A 122 -9.07 12.22 -0.84
N ARG A 123 -8.79 13.39 -1.40
CA ARG A 123 -7.55 14.13 -1.12
C ARG A 123 -7.45 14.50 0.35
N ARG A 124 -8.49 15.06 0.97
CA ARG A 124 -8.46 15.45 2.38
C ARG A 124 -8.22 14.24 3.29
N THR A 125 -8.88 13.12 3.02
CA THR A 125 -8.76 11.90 3.85
C THR A 125 -7.40 11.22 3.69
N PHE A 126 -6.88 11.10 2.46
CA PHE A 126 -5.75 10.20 2.19
C PHE A 126 -4.42 10.88 1.83
N ASN A 127 -4.38 12.20 1.57
CA ASN A 127 -3.16 12.86 1.08
C ASN A 127 -1.97 12.72 2.03
N SER A 128 -2.18 12.88 3.33
CA SER A 128 -1.12 12.71 4.33
C SER A 128 -0.58 11.28 4.34
N ARG A 129 -1.46 10.28 4.44
CA ARG A 129 -1.11 8.85 4.47
C ARG A 129 -0.34 8.42 3.22
N LEU A 130 -0.79 8.85 2.04
CA LEU A 130 -0.14 8.57 0.77
C LEU A 130 1.23 9.26 0.64
N THR A 131 1.37 10.47 1.17
CA THR A 131 2.64 11.21 1.17
C THR A 131 3.66 10.50 2.06
N VAL A 132 3.28 10.16 3.30
CA VAL A 132 4.13 9.40 4.22
C VAL A 132 4.56 8.06 3.61
N SER A 133 3.61 7.31 3.04
CA SER A 133 3.90 6.03 2.37
C SER A 133 4.89 6.20 1.21
N SER A 134 4.74 7.26 0.42
CA SER A 134 5.66 7.57 -0.70
C SER A 134 7.07 7.90 -0.21
N LEU A 135 7.19 8.66 0.89
CA LEU A 135 8.48 8.99 1.50
C LEU A 135 9.16 7.77 2.10
N LEU A 136 8.42 6.94 2.85
CA LEU A 136 8.95 5.69 3.41
C LEU A 136 9.46 4.75 2.33
N ARG A 137 8.70 4.59 1.24
CA ARG A 137 9.13 3.79 0.09
C ARG A 137 10.44 4.32 -0.48
N LYS A 138 10.54 5.63 -0.75
CA LYS A 138 11.78 6.24 -1.26
C LYS A 138 12.96 5.98 -0.30
N ALA A 139 12.76 6.13 1.01
CA ALA A 139 13.79 5.90 2.00
C ALA A 139 14.24 4.42 2.04
N ALA A 140 13.32 3.47 1.88
CA ALA A 140 13.63 2.04 1.85
C ALA A 140 14.49 1.62 0.64
N PHE A 141 14.40 2.37 -0.47
CA PHE A 141 15.14 2.10 -1.71
C PHE A 141 16.41 2.97 -1.89
N VAL A 142 16.83 3.75 -0.88
CA VAL A 142 18.13 4.44 -0.89
C VAL A 142 19.14 3.61 -0.07
N PRO A 143 20.08 2.90 -0.72
CA PRO A 143 21.13 2.16 -0.04
C PRO A 143 21.96 3.12 0.81
N GLY A 144 22.12 2.82 2.11
CA GLY A 144 22.86 3.65 3.08
C GLY A 144 21.98 4.37 4.11
N LEU A 145 20.82 4.93 3.72
CA LEU A 145 19.88 5.51 4.69
C LEU A 145 19.12 4.43 5.46
N ALA A 146 18.72 3.34 4.80
CA ALA A 146 18.06 2.23 5.46
C ALA A 146 18.99 1.54 6.48
N GLU A 147 20.28 1.32 6.13
CA GLU A 147 21.26 0.74 7.04
C GLU A 147 21.59 1.66 8.22
N SER A 148 21.78 2.96 7.96
CA SER A 148 22.00 3.97 9.01
C SER A 148 20.79 4.12 9.92
N ALA A 149 19.57 4.09 9.37
CA ALA A 149 18.33 4.11 10.13
C ALA A 149 18.18 2.84 10.97
N ILE A 150 18.46 1.66 10.41
CA ILE A 150 18.43 0.39 11.15
C ILE A 150 19.46 0.37 12.28
N ALA A 151 20.67 0.89 12.04
CA ALA A 151 21.70 1.03 13.07
C ALA A 151 21.28 2.03 14.17
N PHE A 152 20.73 3.18 13.78
CA PHE A 152 20.27 4.22 14.70
C PHE A 152 19.03 3.79 15.51
N PHE A 153 18.07 3.10 14.90
CA PHE A 153 16.89 2.55 15.59
C PHE A 153 17.22 1.28 16.39
N GLY A 154 18.23 0.52 15.98
CA GLY A 154 18.77 -0.59 16.76
C GLY A 154 19.43 -0.14 18.07
N ALA A 155 19.89 1.12 18.13
CA ALA A 155 20.54 1.70 19.30
C ALA A 155 19.56 2.34 20.32
N SER A 156 18.26 2.44 20.05
CA SER A 156 17.29 3.04 20.99
C SER A 156 15.90 2.40 20.95
N GLU A 157 15.58 1.65 22.01
CA GLU A 157 14.24 1.08 22.23
C GLU A 157 13.13 2.15 22.28
N HIS A 158 13.44 3.33 22.80
CA HIS A 158 12.46 4.39 23.05
C HIS A 158 11.95 5.03 21.75
N LEU A 159 12.84 5.17 20.76
CA LEU A 159 12.51 5.74 19.45
C LEU A 159 11.66 4.79 18.60
N ARG A 160 11.94 3.48 18.71
CA ARG A 160 11.17 2.41 18.07
C ARG A 160 9.71 2.40 18.56
N ARG A 161 9.49 2.62 19.86
CA ARG A 161 8.13 2.72 20.45
C ARG A 161 7.37 3.95 19.96
N LYS A 162 8.02 5.12 19.91
CA LYS A 162 7.37 6.36 19.41
C LYS A 162 6.98 6.29 17.93
N LEU A 163 7.81 5.69 17.07
CA LEU A 163 7.48 5.53 15.65
C LEU A 163 6.35 4.53 15.42
N ALA A 164 6.32 3.43 16.19
CA ALA A 164 5.22 2.47 16.14
C ALA A 164 3.88 3.10 16.57
N GLN A 165 3.90 4.05 17.51
CA GLN A 165 2.70 4.81 17.92
C GLN A 165 2.28 5.83 16.85
N ALA A 166 3.24 6.55 16.25
CA ALA A 166 2.96 7.54 15.21
C ALA A 166 2.41 6.92 13.91
N THR A 167 2.80 5.67 13.60
CA THR A 167 2.34 4.95 12.40
C THR A 167 1.00 4.24 12.57
N ARG A 168 0.47 4.13 13.80
CA ARG A 168 -0.81 3.46 14.09
C ARG A 168 -1.98 4.41 14.37
N GLY A 169 -1.73 5.72 14.35
CA GLY A 169 -2.72 6.73 14.71
C GLY A 169 -2.93 6.75 16.23
N LEU A 170 -2.89 7.94 16.82
CA LEU A 170 -3.40 8.14 18.17
C LEU A 170 -4.91 7.94 18.11
N ALA A 171 -5.41 6.95 18.83
CA ALA A 171 -6.81 6.89 19.18
C ALA A 171 -7.10 8.07 20.13
N THR A 172 -7.74 9.10 19.59
CA THR A 172 -8.55 10.07 20.31
C THR A 172 -9.71 10.45 19.41
#